data_AF-A0A2S2Q460-F1
#
_entry.id   AF-A0A2S2Q460-F1
#
_cell.length_a   1.000
_cell.length_b   1.000
_cell.length_c   1.000
_cell.angle_alpha   90.00
_cell.angle_beta   90.00
_cell.angle_gamma   90.00
#
_symmetry.space_group_name_H-M   'P 1'
#
loop_
_entity.id
_entity.type
_entity.pdbx_description
1 polymer ?
#
loop_
_entity_poly.entity_id
_entity_poly.type
_entity_poly.pdbx_seq_one_letter_code
_entity_poly.pdbx_strand_id
1 'polypeptide(L)'
;MKKYPSLTPVPKNWYLFKLTLETKIDLSTSLKSISEIDNAVESFTKIIQNSATASSPESKISNSKKKNLLPHIQQLLSKKRQARNRWQSTSMLSDKKALNQSTNSLRNTLKIYNSDKYQSYVKSLSNNKNSI
;
A
#
# COMPACT_ATOMS: atom_id res chain seq x y z
N MET A 1 8.07 -14.03 -1.37
CA MET A 1 9.17 -13.66 -0.43
C MET A 1 8.67 -13.89 0.99
N LYS A 2 9.36 -14.74 1.77
CA LYS A 2 9.07 -14.90 3.21
C LYS A 2 9.35 -13.56 3.90
N LYS A 3 8.38 -13.03 4.65
CA LYS A 3 8.58 -11.85 5.49
C LYS A 3 9.04 -12.34 6.86
N TYR A 4 10.18 -11.84 7.33
CA TYR A 4 10.63 -12.08 8.69
C TYR A 4 9.81 -11.20 9.65
N PRO A 5 9.50 -11.70 10.87
CA PRO A 5 8.87 -10.86 11.88
C PRO A 5 9.80 -9.68 12.17
N SER A 6 9.31 -8.47 11.92
CA SER A 6 9.97 -7.22 12.27
C SER A 6 9.10 -6.51 13.30
N LEU A 7 9.73 -5.96 14.34
CA LEU A 7 9.06 -5.14 15.35
C LEU A 7 8.33 -3.94 14.73
N THR A 8 8.82 -3.44 13.59
CA THR A 8 8.22 -2.30 12.87
C THR A 8 8.18 -2.60 11.37
N PRO A 9 6.98 -2.79 10.77
CA PRO A 9 6.85 -3.17 9.36
C PRO A 9 6.95 -1.99 8.36
N VAL A 10 6.93 -0.74 8.84
CA VAL A 10 6.80 0.49 8.03
C VAL A 10 7.95 1.45 8.36
N PRO A 11 8.41 2.31 7.40
CA PRO A 11 9.37 3.37 7.68
C PRO A 11 8.98 4.20 8.92
N LYS A 12 9.92 4.33 9.85
CA LYS A 12 9.75 4.96 11.16
C LYS A 12 9.87 6.49 11.08
N ASN A 13 9.00 7.18 11.80
CA ASN A 13 9.24 8.58 12.12
C ASN A 13 10.28 8.67 13.24
N TRP A 14 11.55 8.85 12.86
CA TRP A 14 12.68 8.93 13.80
C TRP A 14 12.57 10.09 14.79
N TYR A 15 11.96 11.20 14.40
CA TYR A 15 11.71 12.33 15.30
C TYR A 15 10.72 11.94 16.41
N LEU A 16 9.60 11.32 16.03
CA LEU A 16 8.62 10.85 17.01
C LEU A 16 9.21 9.76 17.92
N PHE A 17 10.02 8.85 17.36
CA PHE A 17 10.73 7.84 18.13
C PHE A 17 11.60 8.49 19.21
N LYS A 18 12.46 9.43 18.82
CA LYS A 18 13.37 10.15 19.73
C LYS A 18 12.58 10.85 20.83
N LEU A 19 11.55 11.61 20.46
CA LEU A 19 10.70 12.32 21.42
C LEU A 19 10.05 11.35 22.41
N THR A 20 9.44 10.27 21.94
CA THR A 20 8.79 9.27 22.82
C THR A 20 9.79 8.58 23.75
N LEU A 21 11.02 8.35 23.29
CA LEU A 21 12.07 7.72 24.08
C LEU A 21 12.56 8.68 25.18
N GLU A 22 12.85 9.93 24.83
CA GLU A 22 13.28 10.96 25.78
C GLU A 22 12.22 11.24 26.85
N THR A 23 10.93 11.22 26.50
CA THR A 23 9.85 11.44 27.48
C THR A 23 9.63 10.29 28.46
N LYS A 24 10.03 9.06 28.09
CA LYS A 24 9.70 7.84 28.85
C LYS A 24 10.91 7.24 29.57
N ILE A 25 12.12 7.65 29.21
CA ILE A 25 13.33 7.15 29.85
C ILE A 25 13.46 7.77 31.24
N ASP A 26 13.59 6.92 32.25
CA ASP A 26 13.91 7.33 33.61
C ASP A 26 15.40 7.07 33.86
N LEU A 27 16.12 8.14 34.21
CA LEU A 27 17.56 8.10 34.49
C LEU A 27 17.86 7.90 35.98
N SER A 28 16.82 7.85 36.83
CA SER A 28 16.96 7.74 38.29
C SER A 28 16.99 6.30 38.81
N THR A 29 17.13 5.30 37.94
CA THR A 29 17.14 3.89 38.31
C THR A 29 18.42 3.51 39.08
N SER A 30 18.24 2.85 40.23
CA SER A 30 19.36 2.26 40.97
C SER A 30 19.92 1.07 40.19
N LEU A 31 21.25 0.90 40.20
CA LEU A 31 21.98 -0.18 39.53
C LEU A 31 22.95 -0.88 40.50
N LYS A 32 22.60 -0.92 41.79
CA LYS A 32 23.49 -1.37 42.87
C LYS A 32 23.44 -2.88 43.05
N SER A 33 22.33 -3.51 42.69
CA SER A 33 22.14 -4.97 42.74
C SER A 33 22.03 -5.55 41.33
N ILE A 34 22.41 -6.82 41.17
CA ILE A 34 22.20 -7.60 39.94
C ILE A 34 20.72 -7.59 39.55
N SER A 35 19.82 -7.76 40.51
CA SER A 35 18.37 -7.71 40.27
C SER A 35 17.90 -6.34 39.75
N GLU A 36 18.51 -5.26 40.22
CA GLU A 36 18.19 -3.91 39.77
C GLU A 36 18.70 -3.67 38.34
N ILE A 37 19.87 -4.22 38.01
CA ILE A 37 20.43 -4.17 36.64
C ILE A 37 19.50 -4.90 35.67
N ASP A 38 19.06 -6.11 36.01
CA ASP A 38 18.16 -6.90 35.15
C ASP A 38 16.83 -6.16 34.92
N ASN A 39 16.25 -5.59 36.00
CA ASN A 39 15.03 -4.79 35.91
C ASN A 39 15.21 -3.54 35.06
N ALA A 40 16.37 -2.86 35.16
CA ALA A 40 16.68 -1.69 34.36
C ALA A 40 16.81 -2.05 32.87
N VAL A 41 17.46 -3.17 32.55
CA VAL A 41 17.57 -3.68 31.18
C VAL A 41 16.20 -4.04 30.61
N GLU A 42 15.35 -4.72 31.38
CA GLU A 42 14.00 -5.07 30.94
C GLU A 42 13.14 -3.82 30.70
N SER A 43 13.19 -2.85 31.62
CA SER A 43 12.48 -1.59 31.48
C SER A 43 12.95 -0.81 30.23
N PHE A 44 14.26 -0.69 30.03
CA PHE A 44 14.84 0.02 28.90
C PHE A 44 14.48 -0.64 27.56
N THR A 45 14.56 -1.97 27.49
CA THR A 45 14.18 -2.71 26.28
C THR A 45 12.69 -2.55 25.96
N LYS A 46 11.81 -2.58 26.96
CA LYS A 46 10.37 -2.28 26.80
C LYS A 46 10.14 -0.84 26.31
N ILE A 47 10.86 0.15 26.83
CA ILE A 47 10.74 1.55 26.38
C ILE A 47 11.14 1.68 24.91
N ILE A 48 12.24 1.06 24.49
CA ILE A 48 12.68 1.06 23.08
C ILE A 48 11.61 0.42 22.21
N GLN A 49 11.09 -0.75 22.62
CA GLN A 49 10.06 -1.46 21.85
C GLN A 49 8.80 -0.62 21.71
N ASN A 50 8.31 -0.04 22.80
CA ASN A 50 7.11 0.79 22.81
C ASN A 50 7.28 2.10 22.01
N SER A 51 8.47 2.70 22.05
CA SER A 51 8.78 3.90 21.26
C SER A 51 8.87 3.56 19.77
N ALA A 52 9.43 2.40 19.42
CA ALA A 52 9.50 1.91 18.05
C ALA A 52 8.10 1.59 17.49
N THR A 53 7.21 0.98 18.27
CA THR A 53 5.84 0.70 17.84
C THR A 53 5.01 1.98 17.71
N ALA A 54 5.11 2.92 18.65
CA ALA A 54 4.40 4.21 18.60
C ALA A 54 4.83 5.11 17.42
N SER A 55 6.11 5.02 17.02
CA SER A 55 6.66 5.79 15.89
C SER A 55 6.51 5.13 14.53
N SER A 56 6.04 3.88 14.50
CA SER A 56 5.67 3.22 13.26
C SER A 56 4.27 3.69 12.88
N PRO A 57 4.07 4.30 11.70
CA PRO A 57 2.74 4.58 11.21
C PRO A 57 1.98 3.25 11.21
N GLU A 58 0.78 3.24 11.80
CA GLU A 58 -0.13 2.12 11.62
C GLU A 58 -0.17 1.87 10.11
N SER A 59 0.20 0.66 9.69
CA SER A 59 0.06 0.27 8.31
C SER A 59 -1.42 0.44 8.03
N LYS A 60 -1.79 1.59 7.47
CA LYS A 60 -3.03 1.75 6.75
C LYS A 60 -2.87 0.72 5.67
N ILE A 61 -3.36 -0.49 5.96
CA ILE A 61 -3.78 -1.44 4.96
C ILE A 61 -4.75 -0.58 4.22
N SER A 62 -4.24 0.06 3.16
CA SER A 62 -5.04 0.83 2.27
C SER A 62 -5.88 -0.28 1.68
N ASN A 63 -7.04 -0.49 2.30
CA ASN A 63 -8.25 -0.82 1.62
C ASN A 63 -8.43 0.33 0.64
N SER A 64 -7.55 0.41 -0.38
CA SER A 64 -7.70 1.27 -1.51
C SER A 64 -9.06 0.79 -1.97
N LYS A 65 -10.09 1.60 -1.73
CA LYS A 65 -11.46 1.31 -2.13
C LYS A 65 -11.28 0.79 -3.55
N LYS A 66 -11.43 -0.52 -3.75
CA LYS A 66 -11.17 -1.12 -5.05
C LYS A 66 -12.14 -0.36 -5.92
N LYS A 67 -11.64 0.60 -6.70
CA LYS A 67 -12.51 1.41 -7.56
C LYS A 67 -13.31 0.35 -8.30
N ASN A 68 -14.65 0.41 -8.21
CA ASN A 68 -15.56 -0.58 -8.79
C ASN A 68 -15.40 -0.53 -10.32
N LEU A 69 -14.28 -1.07 -10.78
CA LEU A 69 -13.90 -1.22 -12.17
C LEU A 69 -14.56 -2.51 -12.62
N LEU A 70 -15.15 -2.48 -13.81
CA LEU A 70 -15.80 -3.64 -14.39
C LEU A 70 -14.84 -4.84 -14.36
N PRO A 71 -15.29 -6.05 -13.96
CA PRO A 71 -14.44 -7.22 -13.80
C PRO A 71 -13.55 -7.50 -15.02
N HIS A 72 -14.07 -7.28 -16.23
CA HIS A 72 -13.34 -7.44 -17.48
C HIS A 72 -12.11 -6.50 -17.60
N ILE A 73 -12.25 -5.23 -17.18
CA ILE A 73 -11.13 -4.27 -17.20
C ILE A 73 -10.06 -4.68 -16.18
N GLN A 74 -10.47 -5.19 -15.01
CA GLN A 74 -9.53 -5.69 -14.00
C GLN A 74 -8.74 -6.89 -14.53
N GLN A 75 -9.39 -7.82 -15.23
CA GLN A 75 -8.73 -8.96 -15.87
C GLN A 75 -7.71 -8.50 -16.93
N LEU A 76 -8.06 -7.55 -17.79
CA LEU A 76 -7.13 -6.98 -18.77
C LEU A 76 -5.93 -6.28 -18.12
N LEU A 77 -6.16 -5.57 -17.00
CA LEU A 77 -5.09 -4.94 -16.24
C LEU A 77 -4.12 -5.97 -15.66
N SER A 78 -4.64 -7.06 -15.10
CA SER A 78 -3.84 -8.18 -14.59
C SER A 78 -3.04 -8.86 -15.69
N LYS A 79 -3.66 -9.14 -16.85
CA LYS A 79 -2.96 -9.70 -18.02
C LYS A 79 -1.83 -8.79 -18.50
N LYS A 80 -2.07 -7.48 -18.60
CA LYS A 80 -1.02 -6.50 -18.95
C LYS A 80 0.14 -6.49 -17.96
N ARG A 81 -0.15 -6.53 -16.65
CA ARG A 81 0.88 -6.58 -15.60
C ARG A 81 1.72 -7.85 -15.71
N GLN A 82 1.08 -9.00 -15.91
CA GLN A 82 1.76 -10.28 -16.12
C GLN A 82 2.65 -10.25 -17.37
N ALA A 83 2.14 -9.75 -18.50
CA ALA A 83 2.91 -9.62 -19.73
C ALA A 83 4.11 -8.69 -19.58
N ARG A 84 3.96 -7.59 -18.81
CA ARG A 84 5.07 -6.68 -18.49
C ARG A 84 6.14 -7.39 -17.67
N ASN A 85 5.74 -8.09 -16.61
CA ASN A 85 6.68 -8.81 -15.76
C ASN A 85 7.46 -9.84 -16.58
N ARG A 86 6.78 -10.60 -17.45
CA ARG A 86 7.44 -11.54 -18.37
C ARG A 86 8.45 -10.84 -19.26
N TRP A 87 8.06 -9.77 -19.96
CA TRP A 87 8.97 -9.02 -20.83
C TRP A 87 10.18 -8.44 -20.07
N GLN A 88 9.98 -7.93 -18.85
CA GLN A 88 11.08 -7.42 -18.03
C GLN A 88 12.04 -8.52 -17.57
N SER A 89 11.54 -9.74 -17.34
CA SER A 89 12.37 -10.88 -16.94
C SER A 89 13.08 -11.54 -18.12
N THR A 90 12.42 -11.71 -19.26
CA THR A 90 12.95 -12.47 -20.40
C THR A 90 13.63 -11.57 -21.43
N SER A 91 13.25 -10.30 -21.51
CA SER A 91 13.63 -9.35 -22.58
C SER A 91 13.34 -9.85 -24.01
N MET A 92 12.48 -10.86 -24.18
CA MET A 92 12.18 -11.44 -25.49
C MET A 92 11.17 -10.59 -26.28
N LEU A 93 11.34 -10.57 -27.61
CA LEU A 93 10.49 -9.79 -28.51
C LEU A 93 9.06 -10.34 -28.62
N SER A 94 8.90 -11.66 -28.47
CA SER A 94 7.61 -12.36 -28.36
C SER A 94 6.80 -11.85 -27.15
N ASP A 95 7.44 -11.72 -25.99
CA ASP A 95 6.81 -11.20 -24.77
C ASP A 95 6.47 -9.70 -24.90
N LYS A 96 7.31 -8.92 -25.61
CA LYS A 96 6.99 -7.53 -25.96
C LYS A 96 5.74 -7.44 -26.84
N LYS A 97 5.57 -8.35 -27.81
CA LYS A 97 4.35 -8.43 -28.64
C LYS A 97 3.11 -8.73 -27.79
N ALA A 98 3.21 -9.68 -26.85
CA ALA A 98 2.12 -10.00 -25.92
C ALA A 98 1.75 -8.82 -25.00
N LEU A 99 2.75 -8.07 -24.52
CA LEU A 99 2.54 -6.84 -23.75
C LEU A 99 1.84 -5.76 -24.58
N ASN A 100 2.26 -5.55 -25.83
CA ASN A 100 1.65 -4.57 -26.73
C ASN A 100 0.19 -4.93 -27.05
N GLN A 101 -0.09 -6.20 -27.35
CA GLN A 101 -1.45 -6.68 -27.58
C GLN A 101 -2.35 -6.43 -26.36
N SER A 102 -1.89 -6.80 -25.16
CA SER A 102 -2.62 -6.58 -23.91
C SER A 102 -2.84 -5.08 -23.64
N THR A 103 -1.87 -4.24 -23.99
CA THR A 103 -1.95 -2.80 -23.84
C THR A 103 -2.98 -2.18 -24.79
N ASN A 104 -3.00 -2.61 -26.05
CA ASN A 104 -3.96 -2.13 -27.05
C ASN A 104 -5.39 -2.58 -26.73
N SER A 105 -5.57 -3.84 -26.33
CA SER A 105 -6.87 -4.35 -25.89
C SER A 105 -7.44 -3.55 -24.71
N LEU A 106 -6.61 -3.25 -23.70
CA LEU A 106 -7.01 -2.43 -22.57
C LEU A 106 -7.37 -0.99 -23.00
N ARG A 107 -6.57 -0.37 -23.88
CA ARG A 107 -6.83 0.98 -24.40
C ARG A 107 -8.17 1.05 -25.13
N ASN A 108 -8.44 0.10 -26.02
CA ASN A 108 -9.68 0.05 -26.77
C ASN A 108 -10.88 -0.16 -25.84
N THR A 109 -10.78 -1.07 -24.88
CA THR A 109 -11.84 -1.34 -23.91
C THR A 109 -12.15 -0.10 -23.07
N LEU A 110 -11.13 0.65 -22.63
CA LEU A 110 -11.32 1.89 -21.88
C LEU A 110 -11.95 2.99 -22.75
N LYS A 111 -11.60 3.07 -24.04
CA LYS A 111 -12.20 4.02 -24.98
C LYS A 111 -13.70 3.76 -25.14
N ILE A 112 -14.09 2.50 -25.34
CA ILE A 112 -15.50 2.09 -25.45
C ILE A 112 -16.23 2.40 -24.15
N TYR A 113 -15.70 1.94 -23.01
CA TYR A 113 -16.30 2.17 -21.69
C TYR A 113 -16.55 3.66 -21.40
N ASN A 114 -15.59 4.52 -21.71
CA ASN A 114 -15.74 5.97 -21.51
C ASN A 114 -16.77 6.58 -22.46
N SER A 115 -16.82 6.12 -23.71
CA SER A 115 -17.83 6.54 -24.69
C SER A 115 -19.23 6.17 -24.22
N ASP A 116 -19.45 4.93 -23.80
CA ASP A 116 -20.75 4.44 -23.34
C ASP A 116 -21.21 5.17 -22.08
N LYS A 117 -20.27 5.43 -21.16
CA LYS A 117 -20.54 6.21 -19.94
C LYS A 117 -20.95 7.64 -20.28
N TYR A 118 -20.27 8.27 -21.24
CA TYR A 118 -20.61 9.62 -21.70
C TYR A 118 -21.98 9.65 -22.37
N GLN A 119 -22.26 8.71 -23.27
CA GLN A 119 -23.57 8.60 -23.93
C GLN A 119 -24.71 8.38 -22.92
N SER A 120 -24.49 7.52 -21.93
CA SER A 120 -25.47 7.28 -20.85
C SER A 120 -25.73 8.55 -20.03
N TYR A 121 -24.68 9.32 -19.74
CA TYR A 121 -24.80 10.60 -19.03
C TYR A 121 -25.59 11.63 -19.85
N VAL A 122 -25.26 11.81 -21.15
CA VAL A 122 -26.00 12.72 -22.04
C VAL A 122 -27.48 12.31 -22.15
N LYS A 123 -27.77 11.02 -22.30
CA LYS A 123 -29.15 10.50 -22.31
C LYS A 123 -29.89 10.84 -21.01
N SER A 124 -29.27 10.66 -19.84
CA SER A 124 -29.90 10.97 -18.56
C SER A 124 -30.25 12.46 -18.40
N LEU A 125 -29.44 13.35 -18.97
CA LEU A 125 -29.72 14.80 -18.97
C LEU A 125 -30.82 15.18 -19.97
N SER A 126 -30.83 14.54 -21.15
CA SER A 126 -31.83 14.78 -22.20
C SER A 126 -33.23 14.34 -21.76
N ASN A 127 -33.35 13.18 -21.11
CA ASN A 127 -34.64 12.64 -20.67
C ASN A 127 -35.31 13.49 -19.58
N ASN A 128 -34.55 14.30 -18.85
CA ASN A 128 -35.07 15.23 -17.84
C ASN A 128 -35.72 16.47 -18.48
N LYS A 129 -35.35 16.84 -19.71
CA LYS A 129 -35.89 18.03 -20.39
C LYS A 129 -37.19 17.80 -21.16
N ASN A 130 -37.60 16.55 -21.33
CA ASN A 130 -38.82 16.18 -22.08
C ASN A 130 -39.98 15.76 -21.16
N SER A 131 -39.92 16.10 -19.87
CA SER A 131 -41.05 15.95 -18.94
C SER A 131 -41.78 17.29 -18.82
N ILE A 132 -42.69 17.57 -19.76
CA ILE A 132 -43.74 18.59 -19.68
C ILE A 132 -45.07 17.91 -19.96
#